data_AF-A0A370LRS3-F1
#
_entry.id   AF-A0A370LRS3-F1
#
_cell.length_a   1.000
_cell.length_b   1.000
_cell.length_c   1.000
_cell.angle_alpha   90.00
_cell.angle_beta   90.00
_cell.angle_gamma   90.00
#
_symmetry.space_group_name_H-M   'P 1'
#
loop_
_entity.id
_entity.type
_entity.pdbx_description
1 polymer ?
#
loop_
_entity_poly.entity_id
_entity_poly.type
_entity_poly.pdbx_seq_one_letter_code
_entity_poly.pdbx_strand_id
1 'polypeptide(L)'
;MKNYLYLARRDKKGIKILIVLKGHHCPAGRLADIKKLGLPVNLEQQIQNKIYETRMLWEPWIESAENYKELKDSLRKRGFSAVPMGASPLFFPEKESIVSKKIKDVKIGPIIEEKKTMLRKKN
;
A
#
# COMPACT_ATOMS: atom_id res chain seq x y z
N MET A 1 1.56 -11.04 -10.91
CA MET A 1 1.92 -9.87 -10.08
C MET A 1 1.20 -9.92 -8.74
N LYS A 2 1.82 -9.37 -7.69
CA LYS A 2 1.30 -9.40 -6.33
C LYS A 2 1.01 -7.98 -5.86
N ASN A 3 -0.16 -7.79 -5.27
CA ASN A 3 -0.56 -6.54 -4.64
C ASN A 3 -0.34 -6.65 -3.15
N TYR A 4 0.57 -5.83 -2.64
CA TYR A 4 0.94 -5.77 -1.24
C TYR A 4 0.12 -4.67 -0.59
N LEU A 5 -0.74 -5.05 0.35
CA LEU A 5 -1.38 -4.10 1.25
C LEU A 5 -0.53 -4.01 2.51
N TYR A 6 -0.13 -2.80 2.88
CA TYR A 6 0.73 -2.57 4.03
C TYR A 6 0.34 -1.29 4.77
N LEU A 7 0.68 -1.26 6.05
CA LEU A 7 0.71 -0.06 6.86
C LEU A 7 2.10 0.56 6.75
N ALA A 8 2.16 1.80 6.27
CA ALA A 8 3.36 2.61 6.26
C ALA A 8 3.36 3.56 7.46
N ARG A 9 4.46 3.63 8.22
CA ARG A 9 4.58 4.57 9.32
C ARG A 9 4.83 5.99 8.78
N ARG A 10 4.16 7.00 9.32
CA ARG A 10 4.25 8.40 8.85
C ARG A 10 5.66 8.98 8.92
N ASP A 11 6.45 8.55 9.90
CA ASP A 11 7.84 8.95 10.09
C ASP A 11 8.84 8.09 9.28
N LYS A 12 8.35 7.24 8.37
CA LYS A 12 9.11 6.34 7.50
C LYS A 12 10.02 5.34 8.24
N LYS A 13 9.87 5.17 9.55
CA LYS A 13 10.72 4.24 10.31
C LYS A 13 10.31 2.78 10.17
N GLY A 14 9.26 2.46 9.42
CA GLY A 14 8.98 1.07 9.06
C GLY A 14 7.66 0.85 8.34
N ILE A 15 7.46 -0.41 7.94
CA ILE A 15 6.23 -0.90 7.32
C ILE A 15 5.75 -2.19 8.00
N LYS A 16 4.45 -2.46 7.91
CA LYS A 16 3.84 -3.74 8.32
C LYS A 16 2.96 -4.25 7.19
N ILE A 17 3.19 -5.47 6.73
CA ILE A 17 2.42 -6.04 5.62
C ILE A 17 1.15 -6.64 6.21
N LEU A 18 0.02 -6.20 5.68
CA LEU A 18 -1.30 -6.65 6.12
C LEU A 18 -1.65 -7.94 5.39
N ILE A 19 -1.62 -7.91 4.06
CA ILE A 19 -2.02 -9.03 3.21
C ILE A 19 -1.34 -8.93 1.85
N VAL A 20 -1.15 -10.07 1.20
CA VAL A 20 -0.67 -10.16 -0.18
C VAL A 20 -1.78 -10.74 -1.04
N LEU A 21 -2.19 -10.00 -2.07
CA LEU A 21 -3.28 -10.35 -2.98
C LEU A 21 -2.72 -10.64 -4.36
N LYS A 22 -3.38 -11.53 -5.12
CA LYS A 22 -3.10 -11.70 -6.55
C LYS A 22 -3.92 -10.67 -7.32
N GLY A 23 -3.30 -9.92 -8.24
CA GLY A 23 -4.04 -8.90 -8.99
C GLY A 23 -3.23 -8.19 -10.07
N HIS A 24 -3.88 -7.20 -10.69
CA HIS A 24 -3.32 -6.35 -11.74
C HIS A 24 -2.36 -5.30 -11.18
N HIS A 25 -1.60 -4.66 -12.08
CA HIS A 25 -0.72 -3.55 -11.76
C HIS A 25 -1.46 -2.42 -11.04
N CYS A 26 -0.88 -2.01 -9.93
CA CYS A 26 -1.36 -0.96 -9.06
C CYS A 26 -0.16 -0.10 -8.67
N PRO A 27 -0.10 1.17 -9.10
CA PRO A 27 0.94 2.06 -8.63
C PRO A 27 0.84 2.24 -7.11
N ALA A 28 1.97 2.58 -6.48
CA ALA A 28 2.01 2.79 -5.05
C ALA A 28 1.03 3.90 -4.64
N GLY A 29 0.11 3.58 -3.74
CA GLY A 29 -0.95 4.50 -3.41
C GLY A 29 -1.49 4.37 -2.01
N ARG A 30 -1.80 5.51 -1.39
CA ARG A 30 -2.53 5.53 -0.13
C ARG A 30 -3.97 5.09 -0.36
N LEU A 31 -4.41 4.14 0.46
CA LEU A 31 -5.77 3.61 0.39
C LEU A 31 -6.70 4.45 1.27
N ALA A 32 -7.69 5.12 0.66
CA ALA A 32 -8.69 5.86 1.42
C ALA A 32 -9.76 4.93 2.04
N ASP A 33 -10.11 3.86 1.33
CA ASP A 33 -11.18 2.94 1.72
C ASP A 33 -10.83 1.51 1.32
N ILE A 34 -10.86 0.60 2.30
CA ILE A 34 -10.53 -0.83 2.15
C ILE A 34 -11.66 -1.58 1.45
N LYS A 35 -12.90 -1.11 1.59
CA LYS A 35 -14.11 -1.75 1.02
C LYS A 35 -14.01 -1.92 -0.49
N LYS A 36 -13.29 -1.01 -1.15
CA LYS A 36 -13.06 -1.01 -2.60
C LYS A 36 -12.23 -2.19 -3.08
N LEU A 37 -11.46 -2.83 -2.20
CA LEU A 37 -10.64 -3.99 -2.55
C LEU A 37 -11.48 -5.27 -2.75
N GLY A 38 -12.72 -5.30 -2.26
CA GLY A 38 -13.60 -6.47 -2.37
C GLY A 38 -13.07 -7.68 -1.58
N LEU A 39 -12.56 -7.42 -0.37
CA LEU A 39 -12.08 -8.48 0.52
C LEU A 39 -13.28 -9.23 1.16
N PRO A 40 -13.10 -10.49 1.58
CA PRO A 40 -14.07 -11.17 2.43
C PRO A 40 -14.36 -10.35 3.70
N VAL A 41 -15.63 -10.31 4.11
CA VAL A 41 -16.11 -9.48 5.23
C VAL A 41 -15.27 -9.67 6.49
N ASN A 42 -14.92 -10.91 6.84
CA ASN A 42 -14.10 -11.22 8.01
C ASN A 42 -12.69 -10.60 7.94
N LEU A 43 -12.06 -10.61 6.77
CA LEU A 43 -10.73 -10.02 6.57
C LEU A 43 -10.79 -8.50 6.50
N GLU A 44 -11.80 -7.97 5.81
CA GLU A 44 -12.05 -6.54 5.75
C GLU A 44 -12.17 -5.95 7.15
N GLN A 45 -12.99 -6.57 8.01
CA GLN A 45 -13.22 -6.10 9.37
C GLN A 45 -11.95 -6.16 10.22
N GLN A 46 -11.17 -7.25 10.12
CA GLN A 46 -9.88 -7.35 10.81
C GLN A 46 -8.89 -6.26 10.38
N ILE A 47 -8.76 -6.04 9.06
CA ILE A 47 -7.86 -5.02 8.52
C ILE A 47 -8.34 -3.62 8.90
N GLN A 48 -9.64 -3.37 8.85
CA GLN A 48 -10.24 -2.09 9.20
C GLN A 48 -10.07 -1.78 10.69
N ASN A 49 -10.29 -2.75 11.58
CA ASN A 49 -9.99 -2.62 13.00
C ASN A 49 -8.51 -2.29 13.20
N LYS A 50 -7.61 -2.98 12.50
CA LYS A 50 -6.17 -2.74 12.64
C LYS A 50 -5.75 -1.35 12.19
N ILE A 51 -6.31 -0.87 11.07
CA ILE A 51 -6.09 0.49 10.57
C ILE A 51 -6.64 1.50 11.57
N TYR A 52 -7.84 1.27 12.11
CA TYR A 52 -8.45 2.17 13.10
C TYR A 52 -7.59 2.31 14.37
N GLU A 53 -7.09 1.19 14.92
CA GLU A 53 -6.19 1.17 16.08
C GLU A 53 -4.90 1.97 15.85
N THR A 54 -4.38 1.94 14.62
CA THR A 54 -3.04 2.45 14.30
C THR A 54 -3.04 3.76 13.50
N ARG A 55 -4.23 4.34 13.22
CA ARG A 55 -4.45 5.47 12.31
C ARG A 55 -3.65 6.74 12.62
N MET A 56 -3.22 6.91 13.87
CA MET A 56 -2.45 8.06 14.32
C MET A 56 -1.02 8.04 13.77
N LEU A 57 -0.40 6.86 13.72
CA LEU A 57 1.02 6.69 13.37
C LEU A 57 1.21 6.02 12.01
N TRP A 58 0.21 5.29 11.54
CA TRP A 58 0.29 4.44 10.36
C TRP A 58 -0.76 4.83 9.33
N GLU A 59 -0.41 4.64 8.07
CA GLU A 59 -1.27 4.89 6.92
C GLU A 59 -1.39 3.62 6.08
N PRO A 60 -2.59 3.27 5.61
CA PRO A 60 -2.75 2.14 4.70
C PRO A 60 -2.32 2.49 3.28
N TRP A 61 -1.51 1.63 2.70
CA TRP A 61 -0.95 1.74 1.36
C TRP A 61 -1.11 0.43 0.60
N ILE A 62 -1.28 0.54 -0.71
CA ILE A 62 -1.30 -0.59 -1.64
C ILE A 62 -0.29 -0.36 -2.76
N GLU A 63 0.39 -1.43 -3.17
CA GLU A 63 1.36 -1.37 -4.26
C GLU A 63 1.55 -2.73 -4.90
N SER A 64 1.68 -2.74 -6.22
CA SER A 64 1.97 -3.96 -6.95
C SER A 64 3.48 -4.15 -7.17
N ALA A 65 3.96 -5.37 -6.94
CA ALA A 65 5.33 -5.80 -7.26
C ALA A 65 5.34 -7.27 -7.71
N GLU A 66 6.36 -7.71 -8.43
CA GLU A 66 6.48 -9.13 -8.82
C GLU A 66 6.85 -10.00 -7.62
N ASN A 67 7.73 -9.46 -6.78
CA ASN A 67 8.28 -10.11 -5.61
C ASN A 67 8.50 -9.10 -4.47
N TYR A 68 8.80 -9.62 -3.28
CA TYR A 68 9.00 -8.77 -2.10
C TYR A 68 10.25 -7.89 -2.20
N LYS A 69 11.26 -8.33 -2.96
CA LYS A 69 12.50 -7.58 -3.15
C LYS A 69 12.23 -6.26 -3.87
N GLU A 70 11.44 -6.29 -4.94
CA GLU A 70 11.01 -5.08 -5.66
C GLU A 70 10.22 -4.11 -4.80
N LEU A 71 9.27 -4.61 -4.00
CA LEU A 71 8.54 -3.78 -3.04
C LEU A 71 9.50 -3.11 -2.06
N LYS A 72 10.45 -3.88 -1.51
CA LYS A 72 11.46 -3.38 -0.58
C LYS A 72 12.34 -2.31 -1.21
N ASP A 73 12.74 -2.49 -2.46
CA ASP A 73 13.54 -1.49 -3.18
C ASP A 73 12.73 -0.22 -3.44
N SER A 74 11.45 -0.32 -3.82
CA SER A 74 10.54 0.82 -3.94
C SER A 74 10.34 1.58 -2.61
N LEU A 75 10.17 0.86 -1.51
CA LEU A 75 10.04 1.45 -0.17
C LEU A 75 11.33 2.16 0.25
N ARG A 76 12.50 1.55 0.02
CA ARG A 76 13.78 2.20 0.31
C ARG A 76 13.97 3.48 -0.50
N LYS A 77 13.60 3.48 -1.78
CA LYS A 77 13.62 4.69 -2.63
C LYS A 77 12.71 5.81 -2.09
N ARG A 78 11.61 5.48 -1.41
CA ARG A 78 10.72 6.46 -0.74
C ARG A 78 11.23 6.92 0.64
N GLY A 79 12.33 6.37 1.13
CA GLY A 79 12.99 6.75 2.38
C GLY A 79 12.59 5.91 3.60
N PHE A 80 12.00 4.73 3.41
CA PHE A 80 11.73 3.83 4.53
C PHE A 80 13.02 3.15 5.02
N SER A 81 13.37 3.34 6.29
CA SER A 81 14.62 2.84 6.86
C SER A 81 14.53 1.40 7.38
N ALA A 82 13.47 1.06 8.11
CA ALA A 82 13.27 -0.29 8.66
C ALA A 82 12.22 -1.09 7.87
N VAL A 83 12.62 -1.58 6.69
CA VAL A 83 11.79 -2.50 5.90
C VAL A 83 12.09 -3.95 6.32
N PRO A 84 11.08 -4.78 6.67
CA PRO A 84 11.27 -6.16 7.09
C PRO A 84 12.11 -6.99 6.10
N MET A 85 12.75 -8.05 6.59
CA MET A 85 13.55 -8.92 5.75
C MET A 85 12.70 -9.76 4.78
N GLY A 86 11.49 -10.13 5.19
CA GLY A 86 10.51 -10.87 4.38
C GLY A 86 9.13 -10.23 4.40
N ALA A 87 8.22 -10.74 3.57
CA ALA A 87 6.90 -10.17 3.37
C ALA A 87 5.89 -10.41 4.52
N SER A 88 6.26 -11.18 5.55
CA SER A 88 5.43 -11.70 6.65
C SER A 88 4.08 -10.97 6.83
N PRO A 89 3.02 -11.40 6.11
CA PRO A 89 1.72 -10.75 6.18
C PRO A 89 1.02 -11.09 7.50
N LEU A 90 0.30 -10.13 8.06
CA LEU A 90 -0.47 -10.33 9.29
C LEU A 90 -1.72 -11.17 9.08
N PHE A 91 -2.33 -11.06 7.90
CA PHE A 91 -3.57 -11.75 7.55
C PHE A 91 -3.36 -12.63 6.33
N PHE A 92 -3.85 -13.86 6.43
CA PHE A 92 -3.78 -14.86 5.37
C PHE A 92 -5.17 -15.09 4.82
N PRO A 93 -5.37 -14.98 3.50
CA PRO A 93 -6.64 -15.33 2.91
C PRO A 93 -6.82 -16.85 2.89
N GLU A 94 -7.95 -17.33 3.40
CA GLU A 94 -8.29 -18.76 3.45
C GLU A 94 -8.39 -19.42 2.06
N LYS A 95 -8.60 -18.63 1.01
CA LYS A 95 -8.54 -19.08 -0.38
C LYS A 95 -7.57 -18.18 -1.15
N GLU A 96 -6.67 -18.78 -1.93
CA GLU A 96 -5.66 -18.10 -2.75
C GLU A 96 -6.21 -17.12 -3.81
N SER A 97 -7.53 -17.04 -3.94
CA SER A 97 -8.25 -16.42 -5.05
C SER A 97 -8.96 -15.12 -4.67
N ILE A 98 -8.45 -14.36 -3.70
CA ILE A 98 -8.89 -12.95 -3.58
C ILE A 98 -8.21 -12.17 -4.70
N VAL A 99 -8.86 -12.21 -5.86
CA VAL A 99 -8.55 -11.33 -6.98
C VAL A 99 -9.08 -9.96 -6.62
N SER A 100 -8.20 -8.96 -6.54
CA SER A 100 -8.61 -7.57 -6.36
C SER A 100 -9.37 -7.10 -7.61
N LYS A 101 -10.69 -7.34 -7.65
CA LYS A 101 -11.52 -7.17 -8.85
C LYS A 101 -11.70 -5.69 -9.30
N LYS A 102 -11.33 -4.70 -8.46
CA LYS A 102 -11.58 -3.28 -8.73
C LYS A 102 -10.49 -2.32 -8.24
N ILE A 103 -9.22 -2.55 -8.59
CA ILE A 103 -8.16 -1.57 -8.26
C ILE A 103 -8.25 -0.29 -9.14
N LYS A 104 -8.83 -0.38 -10.33
CA LYS A 104 -8.92 0.74 -11.29
C LYS A 104 -9.64 1.99 -10.74
N ASP A 105 -10.51 1.82 -9.74
CA ASP A 105 -11.33 2.91 -9.17
C ASP A 105 -10.88 3.35 -7.77
N VAL A 106 -9.78 2.78 -7.25
CA VAL A 106 -9.20 3.25 -6.00
C VAL A 106 -8.54 4.60 -6.31
N LYS A 107 -9.16 5.69 -5.83
CA LYS A 107 -8.53 7.02 -5.78
C LYS A 107 -7.27 6.90 -4.91
N ILE A 108 -6.17 6.53 -5.55
CA ILE A 108 -4.83 6.63 -5.01
C ILE A 108 -4.60 8.12 -4.83
N GLY A 109 -4.48 8.57 -3.57
CA GLY A 109 -4.15 9.96 -3.28
C GLY A 109 -2.86 10.36 -4.03
N PRO A 110 -2.71 11.63 -4.43
CA PRO A 110 -1.61 12.04 -5.28
C PRO A 110 -0.28 11.68 -4.60
N ILE A 111 0.51 10.83 -5.26
CA ILE A 111 1.95 10.83 -5.10
C ILE A 111 2.35 12.26 -5.42
N ILE A 112 3.07 12.93 -4.51
CA ILE A 112 3.50 14.32 -4.68
C ILE A 112 4.22 14.41 -6.03
N GLU A 113 3.51 14.85 -7.07
CA GLU A 113 4.14 15.32 -8.29
C GLU A 113 4.96 16.53 -7.86
N GLU A 114 6.28 16.41 -8.00
CA GLU A 114 7.17 17.55 -7.92
C GLU A 114 6.59 18.63 -8.84
N LYS A 115 5.97 19.65 -8.25
CA LYS A 115 5.54 20.83 -8.98
C LYS A 115 6.80 21.42 -9.60
N LYS A 116 7.03 21.18 -10.89
CA LYS A 116 7.99 21.93 -11.69
C LYS A 116 7.58 23.40 -11.61
N THR A 117 8.21 24.13 -10.68
CA THR A 117 8.10 25.58 -10.58
C THR A 117 8.58 26.17 -11.90
N MET A 118 7.68 26.78 -12.66
CA MET A 118 8.04 27.48 -13.89
C MET A 118 8.86 28.72 -13.54
N LEU A 119 10.13 28.71 -13.95
CA LEU A 119 11.02 29.86 -13.86
C LEU A 119 10.53 30.94 -14.85
N ARG A 120 10.11 32.08 -14.33
CA ARG A 120 9.69 33.25 -15.12
C ARG A 120 10.91 33.80 -15.87
N LYS A 121 10.95 33.65 -17.19
CA LYS A 121 11.89 34.42 -18.04
C LYS A 121 11.60 35.92 -17.83
N LYS A 122 12.59 36.65 -17.34
CA LYS A 122 12.61 38.12 -17.39
C LYS A 122 12.97 38.51 -18.82
N ASN A 123 12.15 39.37 -19.42
CA ASN A 123 12.53 40.17 -20.58
C ASN A 123 13.51 41.26 -20.13
#